data_AF-A0A2N0W3T3-F1
#
_entry.id   AF-A0A2N0W3T3-F1
#
_cell.length_a   1.000
_cell.length_b   1.000
_cell.length_c   1.000
_cell.angle_alpha   90.00
_cell.angle_beta   90.00
_cell.angle_gamma   90.00
#
_symmetry.space_group_name_H-M   'P 1'
#
loop_
_entity.id
_entity.type
_entity.pdbx_description
1 polymer ?
#
loop_
_entity_poly.entity_id
_entity_poly.type
_entity_poly.pdbx_seq_one_letter_code
_entity_poly.pdbx_strand_id
1 'polypeptide(L)'
;MALKFVLTKEEFEALDESAKALYVAKGDGYQLAVDGAPDVDGLQRKNEELLKEKAKWREDREAAEKLAKEKDDQAKELAAEQARKKGDIETLEKSWQEKLTVREKELLSQIEERDSRLTTLLVDNVAQSLATKLAGDSAAVIMPHIKSRLLVEDGKTRIIDAEGKPSAATLEDLEKEFRGNKLFAPIVIGSRASGTGGNGSPSIVSGEGKKWSDFTEAQRIQLFKENPEEFKRLQATQNH
;
A
#
# COMPACT_ATOMS: atom_id res chain seq x y z
N MET A 1 -99.66 -10.44 -57.84
CA MET A 1 -99.02 -11.40 -56.92
C MET A 1 -97.60 -10.90 -56.68
N ALA A 2 -97.13 -10.83 -55.43
CA ALA A 2 -95.76 -10.39 -55.14
C ALA A 2 -94.80 -11.58 -55.26
N LEU A 3 -93.83 -11.52 -56.17
CA LEU A 3 -92.81 -12.56 -56.32
C LEU A 3 -91.81 -12.45 -55.15
N LYS A 4 -91.68 -13.52 -54.37
CA LYS A 4 -90.66 -13.61 -53.32
C LYS A 4 -89.36 -14.11 -53.92
N PHE A 5 -88.23 -13.65 -53.37
CA PHE A 5 -86.90 -14.07 -53.80
C PHE A 5 -86.58 -15.53 -53.42
N VAL A 6 -87.09 -15.99 -52.27
CA VAL A 6 -86.95 -17.36 -51.76
C VAL A 6 -88.34 -17.88 -51.36
N LEU A 7 -88.60 -19.16 -51.65
CA LEU A 7 -89.84 -19.89 -51.34
C LEU A 7 -89.53 -21.18 -50.58
N THR A 8 -90.42 -21.55 -49.66
CA THR A 8 -90.43 -22.91 -49.11
C THR A 8 -90.98 -23.90 -50.13
N LYS A 9 -90.82 -25.20 -49.86
CA LYS A 9 -91.33 -26.25 -50.75
C LYS A 9 -92.85 -26.16 -50.90
N GLU A 10 -93.56 -25.89 -49.82
CA GLU A 10 -95.01 -25.73 -49.80
C GLU A 10 -95.46 -24.51 -50.59
N GLU A 11 -94.73 -23.40 -50.48
CA GLU A 11 -95.01 -22.17 -51.23
C GLU A 11 -94.73 -22.33 -52.73
N PHE A 12 -93.68 -23.08 -53.10
CA PHE A 12 -93.36 -23.38 -54.49
C PHE A 12 -94.41 -24.30 -55.13
N GLU A 13 -94.86 -25.34 -54.43
CA GLU A 13 -95.88 -26.27 -54.93
C GLU A 13 -97.23 -25.58 -55.17
N ALA A 14 -97.56 -24.55 -54.38
CA ALA A 14 -98.77 -23.75 -54.51
C ALA A 14 -98.76 -22.76 -55.70
N LEU A 15 -97.62 -22.61 -56.41
CA LEU A 15 -97.52 -21.77 -57.60
C LEU A 15 -98.00 -22.48 -58.87
N ASP A 16 -98.47 -21.68 -59.84
CA ASP A 16 -98.75 -22.14 -61.18
C ASP A 16 -97.46 -22.52 -61.94
N GLU A 17 -97.61 -23.33 -62.99
CA GLU A 17 -96.49 -23.92 -63.73
C GLU A 17 -95.61 -22.85 -64.42
N SER A 18 -96.19 -21.71 -64.82
CA SER A 18 -95.46 -20.61 -65.44
C SER A 18 -94.59 -19.85 -64.43
N ALA A 19 -95.08 -19.68 -63.20
CA ALA A 19 -94.32 -19.09 -62.10
C ALA A 19 -93.24 -20.04 -61.58
N LYS A 20 -93.50 -21.35 -61.51
CA LYS A 20 -92.51 -22.37 -61.09
C LYS A 20 -91.26 -22.40 -61.97
N ALA A 21 -91.41 -22.17 -63.27
CA ALA A 21 -90.30 -22.13 -64.22
C ALA A 21 -89.28 -21.00 -63.94
N LEU A 22 -89.67 -19.98 -63.17
CA LEU A 22 -88.81 -18.86 -62.80
C LEU A 22 -87.96 -19.14 -61.55
N TYR A 23 -88.09 -20.29 -60.90
CA TYR A 23 -87.34 -20.62 -59.68
C TYR A 23 -86.44 -21.85 -59.87
N VAL A 24 -85.30 -21.84 -59.20
CA VAL A 24 -84.33 -22.95 -59.13
C VAL A 24 -84.19 -23.47 -57.71
N ALA A 25 -83.99 -24.78 -57.55
CA ALA A 25 -83.75 -25.38 -56.25
C ALA A 25 -82.43 -24.88 -55.66
N LYS A 26 -82.45 -24.42 -54.41
CA LYS A 26 -81.26 -23.92 -53.71
C LYS A 26 -81.39 -24.17 -52.20
N GLY A 27 -80.46 -24.95 -51.66
CA GLY A 27 -80.53 -25.43 -50.27
C GLY A 27 -81.80 -26.27 -50.04
N ASP A 28 -82.56 -25.93 -49.00
CA ASP A 28 -83.82 -26.61 -48.63
C ASP A 28 -85.08 -25.97 -49.26
N GLY A 29 -84.92 -25.03 -50.20
CA GLY A 29 -86.02 -24.28 -50.82
C GLY A 29 -85.80 -23.94 -52.30
N TYR A 30 -86.56 -22.97 -52.81
CA TYR A 30 -86.51 -22.52 -54.21
C TYR A 30 -86.21 -21.01 -54.28
N GLN A 31 -85.26 -20.59 -55.12
CA GLN A 31 -84.88 -19.19 -55.31
C GLN A 31 -85.20 -18.72 -56.74
N LEU A 32 -85.67 -17.48 -56.89
CA LEU A 32 -85.97 -16.89 -58.20
C LEU A 32 -84.69 -16.82 -59.05
N ALA A 33 -84.72 -17.42 -60.25
CA ALA A 33 -83.65 -17.44 -61.22
C ALA A 33 -83.65 -16.13 -62.01
N VAL A 34 -82.88 -15.16 -61.53
CA VAL A 34 -82.68 -13.87 -62.20
C VAL A 34 -81.32 -13.89 -62.88
N ASP A 35 -81.31 -13.72 -64.20
CA ASP A 35 -80.07 -13.65 -64.99
C ASP A 35 -79.27 -12.40 -64.60
N GLY A 36 -77.97 -12.58 -64.30
CA GLY A 36 -77.09 -11.53 -63.77
C GLY A 36 -77.13 -11.28 -62.25
N ALA A 37 -77.87 -12.07 -61.46
CA ALA A 37 -77.85 -11.95 -60.01
C ALA A 37 -76.52 -12.47 -59.39
N PRO A 38 -75.91 -11.74 -58.43
CA PRO A 38 -74.64 -12.14 -57.83
C PRO A 38 -74.77 -13.40 -56.97
N ASP A 39 -73.73 -14.24 -56.97
CA ASP A 39 -73.64 -15.44 -56.11
C ASP A 39 -73.40 -15.05 -54.64
N VAL A 40 -74.50 -14.88 -53.90
CA VAL A 40 -74.50 -14.46 -52.49
C VAL A 40 -73.88 -15.51 -51.56
N ASP A 41 -73.97 -16.79 -51.89
CA ASP A 41 -73.46 -17.89 -51.05
C ASP A 41 -71.94 -18.00 -51.19
N GLY A 42 -71.42 -17.88 -52.41
CA GLY A 42 -69.99 -17.80 -52.67
C GLY A 42 -69.34 -16.60 -51.99
N LEU A 43 -70.04 -15.46 -51.95
CA LEU A 43 -69.62 -14.26 -51.21
C LEU A 43 -69.63 -14.46 -49.70
N GLN A 44 -70.64 -15.13 -49.13
CA GLN A 44 -70.68 -15.47 -47.70
C GLN A 44 -69.52 -16.39 -47.30
N ARG A 45 -69.25 -17.46 -48.08
CA ARG A 45 -68.13 -18.38 -47.81
C ARG A 45 -66.78 -17.66 -47.83
N LYS A 46 -66.55 -16.80 -48.82
CA LYS A 46 -65.32 -15.97 -48.89
C LYS A 46 -65.23 -14.98 -47.73
N ASN A 47 -66.35 -14.40 -47.30
CA ASN A 47 -66.36 -13.49 -46.16
C ASN A 47 -66.01 -14.23 -44.86
N GLU A 48 -66.58 -15.42 -44.63
CA GLU A 48 -66.23 -16.26 -43.48
C GLU A 48 -64.76 -16.71 -43.51
N GLU A 49 -64.23 -17.06 -44.68
CA GLU A 49 -62.81 -17.41 -44.87
C GLU A 49 -61.89 -16.22 -44.56
N LEU A 50 -62.19 -15.04 -45.11
CA LEU A 50 -61.45 -13.81 -44.83
C LEU A 50 -61.53 -13.39 -43.35
N LEU A 51 -62.68 -13.61 -42.69
CA LEU A 51 -62.83 -13.35 -41.26
C LEU A 51 -61.97 -14.29 -40.42
N LYS A 52 -61.91 -15.58 -40.78
CA LYS A 52 -61.04 -16.57 -40.12
C LYS A 52 -59.57 -16.24 -40.34
N GLU A 53 -59.17 -15.88 -41.54
CA GLU A 53 -57.79 -15.50 -41.86
C GLU A 53 -57.38 -14.22 -41.13
N LYS A 54 -58.25 -13.21 -41.09
CA LYS A 54 -58.03 -11.98 -40.32
C LYS A 54 -57.97 -12.22 -38.81
N ALA A 55 -58.70 -13.22 -38.29
CA ALA A 55 -58.61 -13.63 -36.90
C ALA A 55 -57.24 -14.26 -36.61
N LYS A 56 -56.80 -15.22 -37.43
CA LYS A 56 -55.46 -15.84 -37.32
C LYS A 56 -54.34 -14.80 -37.41
N TRP A 57 -54.41 -13.91 -38.39
CA TRP A 57 -53.42 -12.83 -38.54
C TRP A 57 -53.31 -11.92 -37.32
N ARG A 58 -54.43 -11.67 -36.62
CA ARG A 58 -54.41 -10.89 -35.38
C ARG A 58 -53.81 -11.67 -34.23
N GLU A 59 -54.17 -12.95 -34.10
CA GLU A 59 -53.64 -13.83 -33.07
C GLU A 59 -52.13 -14.05 -33.22
N ASP A 60 -51.66 -14.32 -34.45
CA ASP A 60 -50.23 -14.46 -34.77
C ASP A 60 -49.47 -13.16 -34.49
N ARG A 61 -50.07 -12.01 -34.83
CA ARG A 61 -49.46 -10.70 -34.56
C ARG A 61 -49.38 -10.40 -33.06
N GLU A 62 -50.44 -10.71 -32.30
CA GLU A 62 -50.44 -10.56 -30.85
C GLU A 62 -49.44 -11.52 -30.18
N ALA A 63 -49.33 -12.76 -30.66
CA ALA A 63 -48.35 -13.73 -30.18
C ALA A 63 -46.91 -13.28 -30.47
N ALA A 64 -46.66 -12.77 -31.68
CA ALA A 64 -45.36 -12.21 -32.07
C ALA A 64 -45.01 -10.97 -31.23
N GLU A 65 -45.97 -10.08 -30.99
CA GLU A 65 -45.75 -8.89 -30.17
C GLU A 65 -45.49 -9.25 -28.69
N LYS A 66 -46.21 -10.23 -28.14
CA LYS A 66 -45.97 -10.75 -26.79
C LYS A 66 -44.58 -11.37 -26.67
N LEU A 67 -44.20 -12.22 -27.63
CA LEU A 67 -42.87 -12.83 -27.64
C LEU A 67 -41.76 -11.78 -27.76
N ALA A 68 -41.96 -10.76 -28.60
CA ALA A 68 -41.01 -9.67 -28.74
C ALA A 68 -40.86 -8.87 -27.44
N LYS A 69 -41.96 -8.55 -26.76
CA LYS A 69 -41.94 -7.87 -25.45
C LYS A 69 -41.24 -8.72 -24.40
N GLU A 70 -41.57 -10.01 -24.31
CA GLU A 70 -40.97 -10.91 -23.33
C GLU A 70 -39.46 -11.06 -23.54
N LYS A 71 -38.99 -11.10 -24.79
CA LYS A 71 -37.56 -11.12 -25.12
C LYS A 71 -36.86 -9.81 -24.76
N ASP A 72 -37.49 -8.67 -25.01
CA ASP A 72 -36.96 -7.36 -24.66
C ASP A 72 -36.87 -7.19 -23.13
N ASP A 73 -37.90 -7.61 -22.39
CA ASP A 73 -37.92 -7.58 -20.94
C ASP A 73 -36.88 -8.53 -20.32
N GLN A 74 -36.72 -9.74 -20.87
CA GLN A 74 -35.64 -10.66 -20.47
C GLN A 74 -34.25 -10.08 -20.73
N ALA A 75 -34.04 -9.43 -21.89
CA ALA A 75 -32.77 -8.80 -22.21
C ALA A 75 -32.45 -7.63 -21.25
N LYS A 76 -33.45 -6.82 -20.90
CA LYS A 76 -33.30 -5.73 -19.93
C LYS A 76 -32.98 -6.24 -18.53
N GLU A 77 -33.67 -7.29 -18.06
CA GLU A 77 -33.41 -7.86 -16.73
C GLU A 77 -32.00 -8.45 -16.65
N LEU A 78 -31.57 -9.19 -17.67
CA LEU A 78 -30.20 -9.72 -17.75
C LEU A 78 -29.14 -8.61 -17.78
N ALA A 79 -29.39 -7.55 -18.56
CA ALA A 79 -28.49 -6.40 -18.60
C ALA A 79 -28.44 -5.66 -17.24
N ALA A 80 -29.58 -5.51 -16.56
CA ALA A 80 -29.67 -4.89 -15.25
C ALA A 80 -28.95 -5.72 -14.17
N GLU A 81 -29.13 -7.05 -14.16
CA GLU A 81 -28.40 -7.94 -13.26
C GLU A 81 -26.90 -7.90 -13.50
N GLN A 82 -26.45 -7.94 -14.76
CA GLN A 82 -25.03 -7.84 -15.07
C GLN A 82 -24.45 -6.49 -14.65
N ALA A 83 -25.18 -5.39 -14.87
CA ALA A 83 -24.76 -4.06 -14.43
C ALA A 83 -24.65 -3.97 -12.90
N ARG A 84 -25.60 -4.54 -12.14
CA ARG A 84 -25.52 -4.63 -10.67
C ARG A 84 -24.31 -5.45 -10.21
N LYS A 85 -24.17 -6.69 -10.72
CA LYS A 85 -23.03 -7.57 -10.41
C LYS A 85 -21.69 -6.90 -10.73
N LYS A 86 -21.58 -6.23 -11.88
CA LYS A 86 -20.36 -5.51 -12.28
C LYS A 86 -20.09 -4.32 -11.36
N GLY A 87 -21.11 -3.53 -11.01
CA GLY A 87 -20.98 -2.43 -10.05
C GLY A 87 -20.52 -2.90 -8.67
N ASP A 88 -21.06 -4.01 -8.18
CA ASP A 88 -20.63 -4.60 -6.89
C ASP A 88 -19.19 -5.13 -6.94
N ILE A 89 -18.77 -5.73 -8.07
CA ILE A 89 -17.39 -6.18 -8.26
C ILE A 89 -16.43 -5.00 -8.35
N GLU A 90 -16.75 -3.96 -9.13
CA GLU A 90 -15.90 -2.77 -9.29
C GLU A 90 -15.76 -1.99 -7.96
N THR A 91 -16.83 -1.89 -7.18
CA THR A 91 -16.79 -1.26 -5.85
C THR A 91 -15.98 -2.08 -4.85
N LEU A 92 -16.15 -3.40 -4.87
CA LEU A 92 -15.35 -4.32 -4.05
C LEU A 92 -13.87 -4.22 -4.41
N GLU A 93 -13.51 -4.30 -5.70
CA GLU A 93 -12.13 -4.20 -6.19
C GLU A 93 -11.49 -2.86 -5.78
N LYS A 94 -12.20 -1.74 -5.96
CA LYS A 94 -11.72 -0.43 -5.48
C LYS A 94 -11.49 -0.42 -3.98
N SER A 95 -12.40 -0.99 -3.18
CA SER A 95 -12.25 -1.04 -1.73
C SER A 95 -11.06 -1.90 -1.27
N TRP A 96 -10.74 -2.98 -2.00
CA TRP A 96 -9.58 -3.82 -1.73
C TRP A 96 -8.28 -3.16 -2.17
N GLN A 97 -8.26 -2.51 -3.33
CA GLN A 97 -7.12 -1.72 -3.79
C GLN A 97 -6.82 -0.58 -2.81
N GLU A 98 -7.83 0.15 -2.35
CA GLU A 98 -7.66 1.20 -1.35
C GLU A 98 -7.13 0.63 -0.03
N LYS A 99 -7.71 -0.47 0.48
CA LYS A 99 -7.19 -1.13 1.68
C LYS A 99 -5.74 -1.59 1.52
N LEU A 100 -5.38 -2.15 0.36
CA LEU A 100 -4.03 -2.61 0.09
C LEU A 100 -3.04 -1.44 0.07
N THR A 101 -3.36 -0.37 -0.67
CA THR A 101 -2.51 0.83 -0.73
C THR A 101 -2.36 1.52 0.63
N VAL A 102 -3.43 1.61 1.42
CA VAL A 102 -3.37 2.12 2.79
C VAL A 102 -2.46 1.24 3.64
N ARG A 103 -2.58 -0.09 3.53
CA ARG A 103 -1.79 -1.02 4.33
C ARG A 103 -0.32 -1.04 3.93
N GLU A 104 -0.02 -0.96 2.64
CA GLU A 104 1.34 -0.80 2.13
C GLU A 104 1.98 0.47 2.66
N LYS A 105 1.27 1.61 2.59
CA LYS A 105 1.75 2.88 3.14
C LYS A 105 2.00 2.81 4.64
N GLU A 106 1.09 2.18 5.38
CA GLU A 106 1.23 2.01 6.83
C GLU A 106 2.44 1.14 7.17
N LEU A 107 2.63 0.02 6.47
CA LEU A 107 3.78 -0.87 6.70
C LEU A 107 5.10 -0.18 6.33
N LEU A 108 5.16 0.57 5.23
CA LEU A 108 6.33 1.37 4.87
C LEU A 108 6.64 2.41 5.93
N SER A 109 5.63 3.13 6.43
CA SER A 109 5.82 4.11 7.51
C SER A 109 6.30 3.44 8.81
N GLN A 110 5.80 2.24 9.14
CA GLN A 110 6.26 1.49 10.31
C GLN A 110 7.72 1.02 10.14
N ILE A 111 8.11 0.60 8.93
CA ILE A 111 9.49 0.21 8.63
C ILE A 111 10.42 1.41 8.78
N GLU A 112 10.10 2.54 8.15
CA GLU A 112 10.88 3.78 8.25
C GLU A 112 11.03 4.26 9.70
N GLU A 113 9.94 4.22 10.47
CA GLU A 113 9.97 4.58 11.89
C GLU A 113 10.86 3.63 12.70
N ARG A 114 10.74 2.32 12.47
CA ARG A 114 11.57 1.33 13.16
C ARG A 114 13.04 1.45 12.78
N ASP A 115 13.35 1.67 11.51
CA ASP A 115 14.71 1.82 11.00
C ASP A 115 15.37 3.10 11.54
N SER A 116 14.62 4.21 11.60
CA SER A 116 15.08 5.45 12.22
C SER A 116 15.37 5.27 13.73
N ARG A 117 14.46 4.59 14.44
CA ARG A 117 14.65 4.25 15.87
C ARG A 117 15.86 3.34 16.08
N LEU A 118 16.02 2.30 15.26
CA LEU A 118 17.16 1.39 15.32
C LEU A 118 18.47 2.12 15.04
N THR A 119 18.49 2.99 14.02
CA THR A 119 19.64 3.81 13.68
C THR A 119 20.06 4.68 14.86
N THR A 120 19.08 5.37 15.45
CA THR A 120 19.31 6.22 16.63
C THR A 120 19.86 5.40 17.80
N LEU A 121 19.25 4.27 18.13
CA LEU A 121 19.70 3.42 19.24
C LEU A 121 21.12 2.87 19.03
N LEU A 122 21.45 2.42 17.83
CA LEU A 122 22.76 1.86 17.51
C LEU A 122 23.86 2.93 17.57
N VAL A 123 23.62 4.10 16.98
CA VAL A 123 24.55 5.24 17.05
C VAL A 123 24.69 5.72 18.49
N ASP A 124 23.59 5.87 19.21
CA ASP A 124 23.58 6.37 20.59
C ASP A 124 24.33 5.44 21.54
N ASN A 125 24.10 4.13 21.45
CA ASN A 125 24.79 3.16 22.29
C ASN A 125 26.31 3.14 22.05
N VAL A 126 26.73 3.12 20.77
CA VAL A 126 28.15 3.13 20.41
C VAL A 126 28.81 4.44 20.82
N ALA A 127 28.15 5.58 20.53
CA ALA A 127 28.66 6.89 20.89
C ALA A 127 28.75 7.07 22.40
N GLN A 128 27.75 6.64 23.16
CA GLN A 128 27.75 6.71 24.62
C GLN A 128 28.90 5.87 25.21
N SER A 129 29.07 4.64 24.72
CA SER A 129 30.16 3.76 25.17
C SER A 129 31.54 4.40 24.92
N LEU A 130 31.75 4.91 23.71
CA LEU A 130 33.02 5.54 23.34
C LEU A 130 33.24 6.87 24.08
N ALA A 131 32.20 7.70 24.23
CA ALA A 131 32.25 8.96 24.97
C ALA A 131 32.58 8.74 26.45
N THR A 132 31.95 7.75 27.10
CA THR A 132 32.26 7.39 28.48
C THR A 132 33.69 6.87 28.60
N LYS A 133 34.17 6.07 27.64
CA LYS A 133 35.57 5.58 27.62
C LYS A 133 36.57 6.72 27.45
N LEU A 134 36.25 7.72 26.63
CA LEU A 134 37.12 8.84 26.31
C LEU A 134 37.12 9.92 27.38
N ALA A 135 35.97 10.29 27.94
CA ALA A 135 35.80 11.51 28.74
C ALA A 135 35.12 11.28 30.10
N GLY A 136 34.69 10.06 30.43
CA GLY A 136 34.05 9.73 31.72
C GLY A 136 32.86 10.63 32.02
N ASP A 137 32.96 11.41 33.09
CA ASP A 137 31.91 12.35 33.52
C ASP A 137 31.63 13.45 32.48
N SER A 138 32.61 13.77 31.63
CA SER A 138 32.47 14.75 30.54
C SER A 138 31.97 14.14 29.23
N ALA A 139 31.49 12.88 29.23
CA ALA A 139 31.00 12.18 28.04
C ALA A 139 29.95 12.97 27.25
N ALA A 140 29.06 13.68 27.94
CA ALA A 140 28.00 14.47 27.31
C ALA A 140 28.54 15.56 26.37
N VAL A 141 29.76 16.05 26.60
CA VAL A 141 30.40 17.11 25.79
C VAL A 141 30.96 16.56 24.48
N ILE A 142 31.56 15.37 24.51
CA ILE A 142 32.21 14.78 23.32
C ILE A 142 31.24 13.93 22.48
N MET A 143 30.16 13.44 23.09
CA MET A 143 29.21 12.53 22.46
C MET A 143 28.61 13.07 21.13
N PRO A 144 28.18 14.34 21.00
CA PRO A 144 27.63 14.83 19.72
C PRO A 144 28.63 14.73 18.57
N HIS A 145 29.92 14.97 18.84
CA HIS A 145 30.99 14.89 17.84
C HIS A 145 31.30 13.44 17.46
N ILE A 146 31.19 12.51 18.40
CA ILE A 146 31.31 11.08 18.11
C ILE A 146 30.12 10.62 17.26
N LYS A 147 28.89 11.02 17.61
CA LYS A 147 27.68 10.67 16.83
C LYS A 147 27.79 11.15 15.38
N SER A 148 28.33 12.34 15.12
CA SER A 148 28.54 12.84 13.75
C SER A 148 29.57 12.04 12.94
N ARG A 149 30.24 11.06 13.55
CA ARG A 149 31.22 10.17 12.91
C ARG A 149 30.71 8.73 12.75
N LEU A 150 29.44 8.49 13.05
CA LEU A 150 28.82 7.17 13.00
C LEU A 150 27.60 7.19 12.07
N LEU A 151 27.46 6.15 11.25
CA LEU A 151 26.25 5.83 10.53
C LEU A 151 25.83 4.39 10.84
N VAL A 152 24.61 4.01 10.46
CA VAL A 152 24.20 2.60 10.43
C VAL A 152 24.08 2.15 8.98
N GLU A 153 24.77 1.07 8.66
CA GLU A 153 24.74 0.39 7.36
C GLU A 153 24.54 -1.11 7.62
N ASP A 154 23.58 -1.73 6.94
CA ASP A 154 23.23 -3.16 7.11
C ASP A 154 22.98 -3.58 8.57
N GLY A 155 22.37 -2.70 9.37
CA GLY A 155 22.08 -2.94 10.78
C GLY A 155 23.31 -2.91 11.70
N LYS A 156 24.46 -2.42 11.21
CA LYS A 156 25.71 -2.28 11.98
C LYS A 156 26.19 -0.84 11.96
N THR A 157 26.75 -0.39 13.07
CA THR A 157 27.36 0.94 13.14
C THR A 157 28.67 0.96 12.35
N ARG A 158 28.80 1.91 11.42
CA ARG A 158 29.98 2.15 10.59
C ARG A 158 30.50 3.58 10.79
N ILE A 159 31.79 3.77 10.62
CA ILE A 159 32.43 5.08 10.78
C ILE A 159 32.40 5.84 9.47
N ILE A 160 32.17 7.14 9.55
CA ILE A 160 32.30 8.06 8.42
C ILE A 160 33.50 9.01 8.60
N ASP A 161 34.07 9.43 7.48
CA ASP A 161 35.14 10.42 7.41
C ASP A 161 34.63 11.85 7.64
N ALA A 162 35.52 12.85 7.50
CA ALA A 162 35.17 14.26 7.81
C ALA A 162 34.24 14.86 6.76
N GLU A 163 34.24 14.22 5.59
CA GLU A 163 33.46 14.52 4.41
C GLU A 163 32.12 13.78 4.40
N GLY A 164 31.84 12.96 5.43
CA GLY A 164 30.58 12.25 5.63
C GLY A 164 30.46 10.95 4.83
N LYS A 165 31.56 10.41 4.31
CA LYS A 165 31.57 9.17 3.52
C LYS A 165 31.95 7.96 4.38
N PRO A 166 31.42 6.75 4.07
CA PRO A 166 31.82 5.53 4.76
C PRO A 166 33.34 5.32 4.72
N SER A 167 33.93 5.16 5.90
CA SER A 167 35.34 4.89 6.09
C SER A 167 35.58 3.39 6.33
N ALA A 168 36.81 2.95 6.07
CA ALA A 168 37.32 1.63 6.47
C ALA A 168 37.93 1.66 7.90
N ALA A 169 37.89 2.80 8.58
CA ALA A 169 38.37 2.95 9.95
C ALA A 169 37.58 2.08 10.95
N THR A 170 38.26 1.62 11.99
CA THR A 170 37.64 0.89 13.11
C THR A 170 37.27 1.83 14.26
N LEU A 171 36.46 1.35 15.21
CA LEU A 171 36.12 2.11 16.42
C LEU A 171 37.37 2.46 17.24
N GLU A 172 38.40 1.62 17.25
CA GLU A 172 39.68 1.93 17.88
C GLU A 172 40.42 3.07 17.17
N ASP A 173 40.34 3.16 15.85
CA ASP A 173 40.96 4.24 15.10
C ASP A 173 40.24 5.57 15.32
N LEU A 174 38.91 5.54 15.37
CA LEU A 174 38.10 6.70 15.76
C LEU A 174 38.43 7.15 17.19
N GLU A 175 38.59 6.19 18.12
CA GLU A 175 39.00 6.50 19.51
C GLU A 175 40.35 7.22 19.54
N LYS A 176 41.35 6.74 18.79
CA LYS A 176 42.67 7.38 18.70
C LYS A 176 42.58 8.79 18.10
N GLU A 177 41.74 8.98 17.08
CA GLU A 177 41.50 10.28 16.45
C GLU A 177 40.99 11.29 17.48
N PHE A 178 39.97 10.92 18.27
CA PHE A 178 39.43 11.78 19.32
C PHE A 178 40.40 12.01 20.48
N ARG A 179 41.21 11.01 20.87
CA ARG A 179 42.28 11.19 21.87
C ARG A 179 43.38 12.14 21.40
N GLY A 180 43.72 12.10 20.11
CA GLY A 180 44.74 12.94 19.51
C GLY A 180 44.29 14.36 19.18
N ASN A 181 42.97 14.63 19.24
CA ASN A 181 42.42 15.93 18.89
C ASN A 181 42.61 16.95 20.01
N LYS A 182 43.36 18.02 19.72
CA LYS A 182 43.67 19.11 20.67
C LYS A 182 42.43 19.80 21.23
N LEU A 183 41.33 19.84 20.49
CA LEU A 183 40.07 20.47 20.93
C LEU A 183 39.41 19.71 22.09
N PHE A 184 39.61 18.39 22.14
CA PHE A 184 39.04 17.55 23.19
C PHE A 184 40.05 17.21 24.30
N ALA A 185 41.33 17.57 24.14
CA ALA A 185 42.38 17.30 25.11
C ALA A 185 42.04 17.69 26.58
N PRO A 186 41.32 18.80 26.87
CA PRO A 186 40.97 19.15 28.25
C PRO A 186 39.95 18.20 28.91
N ILE A 187 39.14 17.49 28.12
CA ILE A 187 38.06 16.62 28.62
C ILE A 187 38.34 15.14 28.41
N VAL A 188 39.29 14.79 27.53
CA VAL A 188 39.70 13.40 27.32
C VAL A 188 40.53 12.93 28.50
N ILE A 189 40.14 11.79 29.06
CA ILE A 189 40.89 11.07 30.07
C ILE A 189 42.22 10.67 29.43
N GLY A 190 43.30 11.33 29.88
CA GLY A 190 44.66 10.96 29.54
C GLY A 190 44.85 9.46 29.73
N SER A 191 45.63 8.83 28.84
CA SER A 191 45.91 7.39 28.95
C SER A 191 46.30 7.08 30.40
N ARG A 192 45.55 6.18 31.05
CA ARG A 192 45.98 5.46 32.27
C ARG A 192 47.20 4.56 31.97
N ALA A 193 48.17 5.04 31.19
CA ALA A 193 49.54 4.64 31.40
C ALA A 193 49.78 4.89 32.89
N SER A 194 50.23 3.84 33.57
CA SER A 194 50.65 3.89 34.96
C SER A 194 51.88 4.79 35.11
N GLY A 195 51.72 6.09 34.85
CA GLY A 195 52.58 7.16 35.28
C GLY A 195 52.03 7.64 36.60
N THR A 196 52.57 7.06 37.66
CA THR A 196 52.68 7.63 39.01
C THR A 196 52.12 9.04 39.15
N GLY A 197 51.10 9.19 39.99
CA GLY A 197 50.46 10.46 40.28
C GLY A 197 51.47 11.58 40.48
N GLY A 198 51.29 12.65 39.69
CA GLY A 198 52.00 13.90 39.86
C GLY A 198 51.54 14.61 41.12
N ASN A 199 51.91 14.06 42.28
CA ASN A 199 52.22 14.87 43.45
C ASN A 199 53.72 15.16 43.31
N GLY A 200 54.07 16.43 43.10
CA GLY A 200 55.41 16.88 42.77
C GLY A 200 56.48 16.28 43.69
N SER A 201 57.22 15.30 43.19
CA SER A 201 58.56 15.02 43.70
C SER A 201 59.49 16.02 43.02
N PRO A 202 60.21 16.86 43.77
CA PRO A 202 61.16 17.78 43.16
C PRO A 202 62.24 16.92 42.52
N SER A 203 62.34 16.93 41.20
CA SER A 203 63.51 16.40 40.51
C SER A 203 64.75 17.02 41.17
N ILE A 204 65.66 16.16 41.61
CA ILE A 204 66.95 16.58 42.14
C ILE A 204 67.75 17.09 40.95
N VAL A 205 67.60 18.37 40.64
CA VAL A 205 68.58 19.09 39.85
C VAL A 205 69.83 19.15 40.72
N SER A 206 70.82 18.31 40.40
CA SER A 206 72.21 18.43 40.83
C SER A 206 72.75 19.77 40.33
N GLY A 207 72.49 20.81 41.10
CA GLY A 207 73.09 22.12 40.93
C GLY A 207 74.35 22.20 41.78
N GLU A 208 75.47 22.57 41.16
CA GLU A 208 76.70 22.92 41.88
C GLU A 208 76.39 23.94 43.00
N GLY A 209 76.67 23.57 44.26
CA GLY A 209 76.53 24.45 45.42
C GLY A 209 75.50 24.04 46.48
N LYS A 210 74.66 23.01 46.26
CA LYS A 210 73.75 22.51 47.30
C LYS A 210 74.49 21.76 48.41
N LYS A 211 74.09 21.97 49.67
CA LYS A 211 74.63 21.30 50.87
C LYS A 211 73.72 20.16 51.31
N TRP A 212 74.25 19.24 52.13
CA TRP A 212 73.48 18.10 52.67
C TRP A 212 72.18 18.52 53.38
N SER A 213 72.20 19.67 54.08
CA SER A 213 71.03 20.26 54.76
C SER A 213 69.88 20.65 53.84
N ASP A 214 70.15 20.87 52.55
CA ASP A 214 69.18 21.36 51.59
C ASP A 214 68.30 20.24 51.02
N PHE A 215 68.62 18.98 51.35
CA PHE A 215 67.90 17.79 50.92
C PHE A 215 67.08 17.21 52.08
N THR A 216 65.81 16.96 51.82
CA THR A 216 64.94 16.16 52.69
C THR A 216 65.37 14.69 52.72
N GLU A 217 64.93 13.92 53.71
CA GLU A 217 65.24 12.50 53.83
C GLU A 217 64.81 11.69 52.59
N ALA A 218 63.63 12.01 52.04
CA ALA A 218 63.15 11.40 50.80
C ALA A 218 64.05 11.71 49.59
N GLN A 219 64.52 12.96 49.48
CA GLN A 219 65.46 13.37 48.43
C GLN A 219 66.85 12.76 48.61
N ARG A 220 67.30 12.55 49.85
CA ARG A 220 68.57 11.85 50.13
C ARG A 220 68.50 10.39 49.72
N ILE A 221 67.40 9.70 50.02
CA ILE A 221 67.18 8.30 49.58
C ILE A 221 67.13 8.22 48.06
N GLN A 222 66.51 9.19 47.39
CA GLN A 222 66.47 9.25 45.94
C GLN A 222 67.86 9.55 45.34
N LEU A 223 68.61 10.50 45.91
CA LEU A 223 69.99 10.79 45.50
C LEU A 223 70.90 9.58 45.69
N PHE A 224 70.74 8.80 46.75
CA PHE A 224 71.48 7.55 46.94
C PHE A 224 71.21 6.53 45.84
N LYS A 225 69.96 6.45 45.36
CA LYS A 225 69.54 5.53 44.28
C LYS A 225 69.99 6.00 42.90
N GLU A 226 69.93 7.31 42.65
CA GLU A 226 70.19 7.89 41.33
C GLU A 226 71.66 8.27 41.12
N ASN A 227 72.33 8.81 42.15
CA ASN A 227 73.73 9.24 42.12
C ASN A 227 74.45 8.97 43.46
N PRO A 228 74.88 7.72 43.72
CA PRO A 228 75.48 7.32 45.00
C PRO A 228 76.80 8.05 45.32
N GLU A 229 77.54 8.50 44.31
CA GLU A 229 78.80 9.23 44.50
C GLU A 229 78.55 10.68 44.98
N GLU A 230 77.54 11.35 44.43
CA GLU A 230 77.14 12.69 44.89
C GLU A 230 76.52 12.64 46.30
N PHE A 231 75.76 11.58 46.60
CA PHE A 231 75.28 11.31 47.96
C PHE A 231 76.43 11.23 48.96
N LYS A 232 77.47 10.42 48.69
CA LYS A 232 78.65 10.31 49.58
C LYS A 232 79.39 11.64 49.72
N ARG A 233 79.55 12.39 48.61
CA ARG A 233 80.19 13.72 48.63
C ARG A 233 79.46 14.67 49.57
N LEU A 234 78.13 14.74 49.47
CA LEU A 234 77.32 15.60 50.32
C LEU A 234 77.27 15.09 51.77
N GLN A 235 77.20 13.78 51.99
CA GLN A 235 77.23 13.19 53.34
C GLN A 235 78.54 13.54 54.08
N ALA A 236 79.67 13.53 53.37
CA ALA A 236 80.96 13.90 53.95
C ALA A 236 81.02 15.37 54.43
N THR A 237 80.24 16.27 53.81
CA THR A 237 80.14 17.67 54.25
C THR A 237 79.37 17.87 55.57
N GLN A 238 78.70 16.83 56.09
CA GLN A 238 78.01 16.90 57.38
C GLN A 238 78.96 16.76 58.58
N ASN A 239 80.12 16.12 58.39
CA ASN A 239 81.02 15.75 59.49
C ASN A 239 82.18 16.74 59.71
N HIS A 240 82.04 17.99 59.22
CA HIS A 240 82.97 19.09 59.43
C HIS A 240 82.28 20.31 60.02
#